data_AF-A0A1I4D057-F1
#
_entry.id   AF-A0A1I4D057-F1
#
_cell.length_a   1.000
_cell.length_b   1.000
_cell.length_c   1.000
_cell.angle_alpha   90.00
_cell.angle_beta   90.00
_cell.angle_gamma   90.00
#
_symmetry.space_group_name_H-M   'P 1'
#
loop_
_entity.id
_entity.type
_entity.pdbx_description
1 polymer ?
#
loop_
_entity_poly.entity_id
_entity_poly.type
_entity_poly.pdbx_seq_one_letter_code
_entity_poly.pdbx_strand_id
1 'polypeptide(L)'
;MATSKKSLAEERPTAQPRKKRSKNARSSVPELSDYSTIRRVCDDAELESIAKLITSEPPAWLIQWLYVCFQCVQRDLQLDDETPTRAHLAQMLAEIRDAIEVLSRFLTRGDLVIYLGSADQPLSLPRIMFLQRWLHDIYVRASNASESELLVGQDGKIKSGRGRIEKRGLPARTICALLISETWESFQGRYPPVGSRGAAEAAESLWQVSVGRASGQQGADNLKAWSHHFREAMSQPAETHRVEYRKIMDSERSFWEQTTIGEKFVKGNKSS
;
A
#
# COMPACT_ATOMS: atom_id res chain seq x y z
N MET A 1 -76.24 -40.21 57.72
CA MET A 1 -75.86 -41.16 56.64
C MET A 1 -75.49 -40.36 55.39
N ALA A 2 -74.56 -40.91 54.60
CA ALA A 2 -73.99 -40.40 53.34
C ALA A 2 -72.81 -39.40 53.45
N THR A 3 -71.65 -39.99 53.24
CA THR A 3 -70.26 -39.52 53.11
C THR A 3 -69.95 -38.90 51.75
N SER A 4 -68.98 -37.96 51.65
CA SER A 4 -67.80 -38.09 50.74
C SER A 4 -66.99 -36.81 50.50
N LYS A 5 -65.69 -36.97 50.78
CA LYS A 5 -64.50 -36.70 49.91
C LYS A 5 -64.13 -35.24 49.61
N LYS A 6 -62.96 -34.76 50.10
CA LYS A 6 -61.58 -34.92 49.56
C LYS A 6 -61.26 -33.91 48.44
N SER A 7 -60.34 -32.99 48.69
CA SER A 7 -59.32 -32.55 47.71
C SER A 7 -58.27 -31.67 48.38
N LEU A 8 -57.03 -32.16 48.35
CA LEU A 8 -55.79 -31.42 48.56
C LEU A 8 -55.67 -30.36 47.45
N ALA A 9 -55.11 -29.19 47.78
CA ALA A 9 -54.54 -28.26 46.81
C ALA A 9 -53.01 -28.35 46.89
N GLU A 10 -52.40 -28.65 45.75
CA GLU A 10 -50.96 -28.75 45.50
C GLU A 10 -50.27 -27.39 45.63
N GLU A 11 -49.17 -27.36 46.39
CA GLU A 11 -48.14 -26.33 46.27
C GLU A 11 -47.37 -26.52 44.94
N ARG A 12 -47.42 -25.52 44.06
CA ARG A 12 -46.54 -25.41 42.89
C ARG A 12 -45.19 -24.83 43.31
N PRO A 13 -44.04 -25.42 42.91
CA PRO A 13 -42.74 -24.86 43.20
C PRO A 13 -42.38 -23.72 42.22
N THR A 14 -41.99 -22.58 42.80
CA THR A 14 -41.49 -21.39 42.11
C THR A 14 -40.16 -21.68 41.42
N ALA A 15 -40.14 -21.65 40.10
CA ALA A 15 -38.93 -21.82 39.29
C ALA A 15 -37.97 -20.63 39.47
N GLN A 16 -36.73 -20.91 39.87
CA GLN A 16 -35.65 -19.93 39.92
C GLN A 16 -35.16 -19.53 38.51
N PRO A 17 -34.79 -18.26 38.26
CA PRO A 17 -34.28 -17.83 36.96
C PRO A 17 -32.85 -18.33 36.72
N ARG A 18 -32.68 -19.04 35.60
CA ARG A 18 -31.39 -19.49 35.05
C ARG A 18 -30.45 -18.30 34.81
N LYS A 19 -29.30 -18.28 35.51
CA LYS A 19 -28.15 -17.42 35.20
C LYS A 19 -27.68 -17.68 33.76
N LYS A 20 -27.85 -16.69 32.88
CA LYS A 20 -27.29 -16.71 31.52
C LYS A 20 -25.78 -16.63 31.63
N ARG A 21 -25.13 -17.75 31.31
CA ARG A 21 -23.68 -17.91 31.18
C ARG A 21 -23.19 -16.95 30.09
N SER A 22 -22.40 -15.95 30.49
CA SER A 22 -21.65 -15.08 29.58
C SER A 22 -20.76 -15.97 28.70
N LYS A 23 -21.03 -16.01 27.39
CA LYS A 23 -20.15 -16.64 26.42
C LYS A 23 -18.99 -15.67 26.20
N ASN A 24 -17.80 -16.13 26.58
CA ASN A 24 -16.51 -15.52 26.23
C ASN A 24 -16.54 -15.00 24.80
N ALA A 25 -16.44 -13.68 24.65
CA ALA A 25 -16.03 -13.05 23.42
C ALA A 25 -14.59 -13.50 23.13
N ARG A 26 -14.45 -14.56 22.34
CA ARG A 26 -13.19 -14.79 21.62
C ARG A 26 -13.02 -13.56 20.73
N SER A 27 -12.08 -12.71 21.10
CA SER A 27 -11.44 -11.77 20.20
C SER A 27 -10.93 -12.57 19.01
N SER A 28 -11.74 -12.62 17.96
CA SER A 28 -11.32 -13.05 16.64
C SER A 28 -10.48 -11.90 16.11
N VAL A 29 -9.20 -11.87 16.50
CA VAL A 29 -8.18 -11.20 15.71
C VAL A 29 -8.40 -11.69 14.28
N PRO A 30 -8.68 -10.82 13.30
CA PRO A 30 -8.79 -11.23 11.92
C PRO A 30 -7.53 -12.01 11.59
N GLU A 31 -7.70 -13.26 11.18
CA GLU A 31 -6.62 -14.07 10.62
C GLU A 31 -5.96 -13.16 9.57
N LEU A 32 -4.70 -12.77 9.83
CA LEU A 32 -3.89 -11.97 8.92
C LEU A 32 -3.87 -12.76 7.61
N SER A 33 -4.78 -12.38 6.72
CA SER A 33 -5.00 -12.96 5.41
C SER A 33 -3.64 -13.19 4.77
N ASP A 34 -3.38 -14.44 4.44
CA ASP A 34 -2.22 -14.97 3.73
C ASP A 34 -1.55 -13.90 2.83
N TYR A 35 -0.56 -13.17 3.38
CA TYR A 35 0.14 -12.07 2.70
C TYR A 35 1.08 -12.57 1.58
N SER A 36 0.99 -13.85 1.24
CA SER A 36 1.69 -14.46 0.12
C SER A 36 1.01 -14.14 -1.22
N THR A 37 0.68 -12.87 -1.46
CA THR A 37 0.45 -12.43 -2.85
C THR A 37 1.76 -12.60 -3.56
N ILE A 38 1.86 -13.69 -4.33
CA ILE A 38 3.02 -14.08 -5.14
C ILE A 38 3.47 -12.83 -5.90
N ARG A 39 4.59 -12.22 -5.47
CA ARG A 39 5.21 -11.14 -6.23
C ARG A 39 5.57 -11.73 -7.59
N ARG A 40 4.84 -11.32 -8.63
CA ARG A 40 5.14 -11.76 -9.98
C ARG A 40 6.57 -11.32 -10.31
N VAL A 41 7.37 -12.25 -10.81
CA VAL A 41 8.67 -11.92 -11.39
C VAL A 41 8.41 -11.46 -12.82
N CYS A 42 8.83 -10.24 -13.13
CA CYS A 42 8.83 -9.74 -14.50
C CYS A 42 10.04 -10.31 -15.24
N ASP A 43 9.83 -10.79 -16.47
CA ASP A 43 10.89 -11.25 -17.37
C ASP A 43 11.44 -10.06 -18.18
N ASP A 44 12.76 -10.04 -18.41
CA ASP A 44 13.46 -9.02 -19.19
C ASP A 44 12.90 -8.96 -20.62
N ALA A 45 12.49 -10.10 -21.20
CA ALA A 45 11.89 -10.14 -22.54
C ALA A 45 10.56 -9.36 -22.63
N GLU A 46 9.75 -9.34 -21.55
CA GLU A 46 8.52 -8.54 -21.50
C GLU A 46 8.86 -7.04 -21.45
N LEU A 47 9.89 -6.66 -20.69
CA LEU A 47 10.35 -5.27 -20.57
C LEU A 47 11.02 -4.76 -21.84
N GLU A 48 11.81 -5.59 -22.53
CA GLU A 48 12.38 -5.26 -23.84
C GLU A 48 11.30 -4.96 -24.87
N SER A 49 10.21 -5.73 -24.85
CA SER A 49 9.07 -5.52 -25.75
C SER A 49 8.40 -4.18 -25.48
N ILE A 50 8.27 -3.78 -24.21
CA ILE A 50 7.77 -2.45 -23.80
C ILE A 50 8.75 -1.36 -24.25
N ALA A 51 10.04 -1.54 -24.04
CA ALA A 51 11.07 -0.57 -24.40
C ALA A 51 11.05 -0.26 -25.92
N LYS A 52 10.83 -1.28 -26.74
CA LYS A 52 10.70 -1.16 -28.21
C LYS A 52 9.47 -0.35 -28.66
N LEU A 53 8.44 -0.23 -27.82
CA LEU A 53 7.29 0.64 -28.08
C LEU A 53 7.63 2.13 -27.82
N ILE A 54 8.64 2.40 -26.99
CA ILE A 54 9.07 3.75 -26.64
C ILE A 54 10.15 4.26 -27.60
N THR A 55 11.12 3.41 -27.95
CA THR A 55 12.23 3.74 -28.86
C THR A 55 12.65 2.51 -29.67
N SER A 56 13.11 2.71 -30.91
CA SER A 56 13.51 1.62 -31.81
C SER A 56 14.77 0.88 -31.34
N GLU A 57 15.68 1.59 -30.66
CA GLU A 57 16.94 1.05 -30.16
C GLU A 57 17.04 1.28 -28.64
N PRO A 58 16.36 0.46 -27.82
CA PRO A 58 16.31 0.67 -26.39
C PRO A 58 17.68 0.40 -25.73
N PRO A 59 18.24 1.35 -24.98
CA PRO A 59 19.46 1.11 -24.22
C PRO A 59 19.18 0.18 -23.02
N ALA A 60 20.20 -0.55 -22.56
CA ALA A 60 20.04 -1.50 -21.44
C ALA A 60 19.48 -0.86 -20.17
N TRP A 61 19.86 0.40 -19.87
CA TRP A 61 19.35 1.12 -18.70
C TRP A 61 17.83 1.34 -18.76
N LEU A 62 17.23 1.43 -19.96
CA LEU A 62 15.78 1.59 -20.11
C LEU A 62 15.04 0.33 -19.63
N ILE A 63 15.59 -0.86 -19.88
CA ILE A 63 15.01 -2.12 -19.40
C ILE A 63 15.01 -2.14 -17.86
N GLN A 64 16.14 -1.75 -17.26
CA GLN A 64 16.26 -1.63 -15.79
C GLN A 64 15.29 -0.59 -15.22
N TRP A 65 15.15 0.57 -15.87
CA TRP A 65 14.19 1.59 -15.49
C TRP A 65 12.74 1.08 -15.57
N LEU A 66 12.39 0.33 -16.63
CA LEU A 66 11.06 -0.28 -16.74
C LEU A 66 10.81 -1.35 -15.67
N TYR A 67 11.84 -2.05 -15.20
CA TYR A 67 11.73 -2.93 -14.04
C TYR A 67 11.40 -2.16 -12.76
N VAL A 68 12.03 -1.01 -12.53
CA VAL A 68 11.68 -0.09 -11.42
C VAL A 68 10.24 0.41 -11.58
N CYS A 69 9.83 0.79 -12.79
CA CYS A 69 8.46 1.21 -13.08
C CYS A 69 7.46 0.11 -12.75
N PHE A 70 7.73 -1.12 -13.18
CA PHE A 70 6.93 -2.31 -12.87
C PHE A 70 6.75 -2.48 -11.36
N GLN A 71 7.82 -2.39 -10.58
CA GLN A 71 7.74 -2.47 -9.11
C GLN A 71 6.92 -1.34 -8.50
N CYS A 72 7.05 -0.11 -9.02
CA CYS A 72 6.25 1.03 -8.58
C CYS A 72 4.75 0.79 -8.84
N VAL A 73 4.39 0.36 -10.05
CA VAL A 73 3.00 0.05 -10.41
C VAL A 73 2.44 -1.08 -9.56
N GLN A 74 3.20 -2.15 -9.31
CA GLN A 74 2.76 -3.24 -8.43
C GLN A 74 2.50 -2.79 -7.00
N ARG A 75 3.41 -1.99 -6.43
CA ARG A 75 3.23 -1.45 -5.09
C ARG A 75 1.98 -0.57 -5.01
N ASP A 76 1.79 0.32 -5.99
CA ASP A 76 0.62 1.20 -6.01
C ASP A 76 -0.70 0.45 -6.26
N LEU A 77 -0.66 -0.64 -7.03
CA LEU A 77 -1.79 -1.56 -7.20
C LEU A 77 -2.14 -2.24 -5.87
N GLN A 78 -1.14 -2.75 -5.14
CA GLN A 78 -1.35 -3.34 -3.82
C GLN A 78 -1.98 -2.33 -2.87
N LEU A 79 -1.53 -1.06 -2.89
CA LEU A 79 -2.15 0.00 -2.10
C LEU A 79 -3.60 0.30 -2.52
N ASP A 80 -3.91 0.26 -3.81
CA ASP A 80 -5.28 0.44 -4.33
C ASP A 80 -6.21 -0.71 -3.88
N ASP A 81 -5.70 -1.94 -3.85
CA ASP A 81 -6.43 -3.14 -3.43
C ASP A 81 -6.59 -3.25 -1.91
N GLU A 82 -5.55 -2.86 -1.17
CA GLU A 82 -5.50 -2.89 0.30
C GLU A 82 -6.11 -1.65 0.95
N THR A 83 -6.63 -0.70 0.16
CA THR A 83 -7.24 0.51 0.72
C THR A 83 -8.37 0.13 1.68
N PRO A 84 -8.22 0.41 3.00
CA PRO A 84 -9.14 -0.07 3.99
C PRO A 84 -10.50 0.63 3.85
N THR A 85 -11.56 -0.05 4.29
CA THR A 85 -12.85 0.60 4.52
C THR A 85 -12.72 1.64 5.64
N ARG A 86 -13.61 2.63 5.69
CA ARG A 86 -13.63 3.63 6.79
C ARG A 86 -13.66 2.98 8.17
N ALA A 87 -14.51 1.96 8.34
CA ALA A 87 -14.61 1.23 9.60
C ALA A 87 -13.32 0.47 9.93
N HIS A 88 -12.71 -0.19 8.93
CA HIS A 88 -11.46 -0.91 9.15
C HIS A 88 -10.30 0.03 9.48
N LEU A 89 -10.16 1.17 8.79
CA LEU A 89 -9.12 2.14 9.11
C LEU A 89 -9.31 2.72 10.51
N ALA A 90 -10.55 3.07 10.89
CA ALA A 90 -10.83 3.58 12.23
C ALA A 90 -10.44 2.55 13.31
N GLN A 91 -10.72 1.27 13.07
CA GLN A 91 -10.29 0.18 13.95
C GLN A 91 -8.77 0.06 14.00
N MET A 92 -8.08 0.06 12.86
CA MET A 92 -6.60 -0.01 12.81
C MET A 92 -5.94 1.16 13.54
N LEU A 93 -6.46 2.39 13.38
CA LEU A 93 -5.94 3.57 14.08
C LEU A 93 -6.15 3.47 15.59
N ALA A 94 -7.28 2.91 16.04
CA ALA A 94 -7.52 2.64 17.46
C ALA A 94 -6.53 1.57 17.99
N GLU A 95 -6.33 0.48 17.26
CA GLU A 95 -5.38 -0.58 17.64
C GLU A 95 -3.94 -0.07 17.71
N ILE A 96 -3.52 0.79 16.77
CA ILE A 96 -2.20 1.44 16.82
C ILE A 96 -2.05 2.28 18.09
N ARG A 97 -3.07 3.08 18.44
CA ARG A 97 -3.06 3.90 19.65
C ARG A 97 -2.95 3.04 20.90
N ASP A 98 -3.79 2.02 21.02
CA ASP A 98 -3.82 1.11 22.16
C ASP A 98 -2.46 0.38 22.32
N ALA A 99 -1.88 -0.09 21.21
CA ALA A 99 -0.57 -0.74 21.22
C ALA A 99 0.54 0.22 21.68
N ILE A 100 0.52 1.47 21.21
CA ILE A 100 1.50 2.48 21.62
C ILE A 100 1.36 2.84 23.09
N GLU A 101 0.15 2.95 23.63
CA GLU A 101 -0.08 3.20 25.05
C GLU A 101 0.49 2.06 25.92
N VAL A 102 0.28 0.82 25.50
CA VAL A 102 0.85 -0.36 26.16
C VAL A 102 2.37 -0.33 26.13
N LEU A 103 2.98 -0.10 24.96
CA LEU A 103 4.44 -0.02 24.81
C LEU A 103 5.02 1.13 25.64
N SER A 104 4.41 2.31 25.59
CA SER A 104 4.86 3.50 26.33
C SER A 104 4.85 3.23 27.83
N ARG A 105 3.79 2.59 28.36
CA ARG A 105 3.70 2.18 29.77
C ARG A 105 4.83 1.24 30.15
N PHE A 106 5.11 0.23 29.33
CA PHE A 106 6.18 -0.73 29.60
C PHE A 106 7.58 -0.11 29.51
N LEU A 107 7.82 0.84 28.60
CA LEU A 107 9.10 1.54 28.50
C LEU A 107 9.38 2.48 29.67
N THR A 108 8.37 2.89 30.43
CA THR A 108 8.56 3.65 31.68
C THR A 108 8.91 2.77 32.89
N ARG A 109 8.81 1.45 32.75
CA ARG A 109 9.12 0.50 33.81
C ARG A 109 10.62 0.17 33.81
N GLY A 110 11.34 0.74 34.78
CA GLY A 110 12.79 0.60 34.89
C GLY A 110 13.26 -0.85 35.02
N ASP A 111 12.52 -1.70 35.74
CA ASP A 111 12.79 -3.15 35.88
C ASP A 111 12.76 -3.87 34.52
N LEU A 112 11.74 -3.59 33.71
CA LEU A 112 11.61 -4.19 32.39
C LEU A 112 12.70 -3.70 31.45
N VAL A 113 13.02 -2.40 31.48
CA VAL A 113 14.09 -1.82 30.67
C VAL A 113 15.45 -2.46 30.99
N ILE A 114 15.76 -2.64 32.28
CA ILE A 114 16.99 -3.29 32.73
C ILE A 114 17.04 -4.73 32.22
N TYR A 115 15.94 -5.47 32.34
CA TYR A 115 15.85 -6.86 31.88
C TYR A 115 15.95 -6.99 30.36
N LEU A 116 15.32 -6.08 29.60
CA LEU A 116 15.45 -6.04 28.13
C LEU A 116 16.88 -5.69 27.70
N GLY A 117 17.59 -4.86 28.47
CA GLY A 117 18.97 -4.51 28.23
C GLY A 117 20.00 -5.60 28.57
N SER A 118 19.61 -6.67 29.27
CA SER A 118 20.53 -7.74 29.67
C SER A 118 20.72 -8.85 28.63
N ALA A 119 19.98 -8.84 27.52
CA ALA A 119 20.04 -9.89 26.51
C ALA A 119 21.30 -9.83 25.63
N ASP A 120 21.52 -8.72 24.90
CA ASP A 120 22.64 -8.60 23.94
C ASP A 120 23.34 -7.23 23.97
N GLN A 121 22.59 -6.14 24.19
CA GLN A 121 23.13 -4.80 24.39
C GLN A 121 22.26 -4.03 25.38
N PRO A 122 22.86 -3.26 26.31
CA PRO A 122 22.09 -2.40 27.20
C PRO A 122 21.31 -1.37 26.39
N LEU A 123 20.01 -1.31 26.62
CA LEU A 123 19.16 -0.23 26.13
C LEU A 123 19.57 1.06 26.84
N SER A 124 20.42 1.84 26.18
CA SER A 124 20.85 3.14 26.71
C SER A 124 19.65 4.08 26.87
N LEU A 125 19.65 4.89 27.93
CA LEU A 125 18.60 5.87 28.19
C LEU A 125 18.27 6.79 26.98
N PRO A 126 19.26 7.31 26.21
CA PRO A 126 18.97 8.08 25.01
C PRO A 126 18.14 7.33 23.97
N ARG A 127 18.45 6.05 23.71
CA ARG A 127 17.69 5.21 22.76
C ARG A 127 16.23 5.05 23.19
N ILE A 128 15.98 4.88 24.50
CA ILE A 128 14.63 4.77 25.05
C ILE A 128 13.87 6.08 24.89
N MET A 129 14.50 7.22 25.18
CA MET A 129 13.88 8.53 24.98
C MET A 129 13.53 8.79 23.51
N PHE A 130 14.42 8.42 22.57
CA PHE A 130 14.11 8.52 21.15
C PHE A 130 12.93 7.63 20.77
N LEU A 131 12.93 6.36 21.20
CA LEU A 131 11.82 5.44 20.94
C LEU A 131 10.49 5.97 21.49
N GLN A 132 10.48 6.48 22.72
CA GLN A 132 9.30 7.11 23.33
C GLN A 132 8.81 8.31 22.53
N ARG A 133 9.73 9.15 22.03
CA ARG A 133 9.38 10.29 21.17
C ARG A 133 8.75 9.84 19.85
N TRP A 134 9.30 8.81 19.21
CA TRP A 134 8.75 8.23 17.99
C TRP A 134 7.36 7.62 18.23
N LEU A 135 7.20 6.85 19.30
CA LEU A 135 5.92 6.29 19.71
C LEU A 135 4.88 7.40 19.94
N HIS A 136 5.25 8.46 20.65
CA HIS A 136 4.36 9.60 20.87
C HIS A 136 3.95 10.30 19.55
N ASP A 137 4.90 10.54 18.64
CA ASP A 137 4.59 11.13 17.33
C ASP A 137 3.60 10.27 16.53
N ILE A 138 3.81 8.95 16.50
CA ILE A 138 2.89 8.02 15.84
C ILE A 138 1.51 8.03 16.52
N TYR A 139 1.46 8.07 17.86
CA TYR A 139 0.20 8.17 18.60
C TYR A 139 -0.59 9.42 18.23
N VAL A 140 0.08 10.58 18.22
CA VAL A 140 -0.54 11.86 17.87
C VAL A 140 -1.05 11.83 16.43
N ARG A 141 -0.25 11.31 15.49
CA ARG A 141 -0.67 11.15 14.09
C ARG A 141 -1.87 10.22 13.95
N ALA A 142 -1.89 9.11 14.66
CA ALA A 142 -3.02 8.17 14.64
C ALA A 142 -4.29 8.80 15.24
N SER A 143 -4.15 9.57 16.33
CA SER A 143 -5.25 10.33 16.94
C SER A 143 -5.82 11.37 15.97
N ASN A 144 -4.95 12.21 15.41
CA ASN A 144 -5.36 13.23 14.44
C ASN A 144 -5.99 12.61 13.18
N ALA A 145 -5.44 11.49 12.70
CA ALA A 145 -6.01 10.76 11.57
C ALA A 145 -7.40 10.20 11.89
N SER A 146 -7.62 9.72 13.13
CA SER A 146 -8.92 9.19 13.56
C SER A 146 -10.02 10.24 13.63
N GLU A 147 -9.64 11.51 13.81
CA GLU A 147 -10.55 12.67 13.86
C GLU A 147 -10.67 13.40 12.51
N SER A 148 -9.94 12.95 11.50
CA SER A 148 -9.93 13.55 10.16
C SER A 148 -11.32 13.57 9.55
N GLU A 149 -11.66 14.65 8.82
CA GLU A 149 -12.89 14.75 8.02
C GLU A 149 -13.05 13.62 7.00
N LEU A 150 -11.97 12.88 6.67
CA LEU A 150 -12.05 11.68 5.84
C LEU A 150 -12.80 10.53 6.52
N LEU A 151 -12.67 10.42 7.85
CA LEU A 151 -13.26 9.37 8.67
C LEU A 151 -14.50 9.86 9.42
N VAL A 152 -14.49 11.10 9.90
CA VAL A 152 -15.49 11.64 10.82
C VAL A 152 -16.36 12.68 10.12
N GLY A 153 -17.68 12.60 10.34
CA GLY A 153 -18.67 13.55 9.86
C GLY A 153 -18.67 14.84 10.67
N GLN A 154 -19.44 15.83 10.21
CA GLN A 154 -19.62 17.08 10.97
C GLN A 154 -20.27 16.87 12.34
N ASP A 155 -20.94 15.73 12.54
CA ASP A 155 -21.55 15.31 13.80
C ASP A 155 -20.56 14.61 14.76
N GLY A 156 -19.27 14.55 14.41
CA GLY A 156 -18.25 13.88 15.22
C GLY A 156 -18.31 12.36 15.20
N LYS A 157 -19.20 11.75 14.38
CA LYS A 157 -19.31 10.30 14.24
C LYS A 157 -18.56 9.81 13.01
N ILE A 158 -18.10 8.57 13.05
CA ILE A 158 -17.51 7.93 11.87
C ILE A 158 -18.54 7.93 10.74
N LYS A 159 -18.18 8.50 9.59
CA LYS A 159 -19.04 8.59 8.41
C LYS A 159 -19.50 7.19 8.02
N SER A 160 -20.81 6.98 7.97
CA SER A 160 -21.40 5.71 7.54
C SER A 160 -21.13 5.46 6.06
N GLY A 161 -20.84 4.21 5.71
CA GLY A 161 -20.62 3.80 4.32
C GLY A 161 -19.72 2.57 4.22
N ARG A 162 -20.07 1.67 3.30
CA ARG A 162 -19.22 0.52 2.92
C ARG A 162 -18.10 0.89 1.94
N GLY A 163 -18.05 2.14 1.51
CA GLY A 163 -17.03 2.62 0.56
C GLY A 163 -15.63 2.55 1.16
N ARG A 164 -14.66 2.16 0.33
CA ARG A 164 -13.24 2.34 0.62
C ARG A 164 -12.96 3.84 0.83
N ILE A 165 -11.96 4.14 1.65
CA ILE A 165 -11.53 5.54 1.82
C ILE A 165 -10.99 6.02 0.49
N GLU A 166 -11.34 7.24 0.09
CA GLU A 166 -10.76 7.86 -1.10
C GLU A 166 -9.25 7.99 -0.89
N LYS A 167 -8.46 7.30 -1.73
CA LYS A 167 -7.01 7.34 -1.67
C LYS A 167 -6.55 8.78 -1.87
N ARG A 168 -5.70 9.28 -0.97
CA ARG A 168 -4.94 10.50 -1.24
C ARG A 168 -3.79 10.14 -2.15
N GLY A 169 -3.94 10.40 -3.45
CA GLY A 169 -2.89 10.16 -4.43
C GLY A 169 -3.45 9.79 -5.80
N LEU A 170 -2.56 9.60 -6.76
CA LEU A 170 -2.92 9.15 -8.10
C LEU A 170 -3.27 7.64 -8.05
N PRO A 171 -4.26 7.18 -8.84
CA PRO A 171 -4.52 5.76 -8.99
C PRO A 171 -3.35 5.07 -9.71
N ALA A 172 -3.16 3.77 -9.49
CA ALA A 172 -2.01 3.03 -10.03
C ALA A 172 -1.90 3.11 -11.56
N ARG A 173 -3.03 3.12 -12.29
CA ARG A 173 -3.04 3.35 -13.74
C ARG A 173 -2.53 4.74 -14.13
N THR A 174 -2.87 5.78 -13.37
CA THR A 174 -2.36 7.13 -13.61
C THR A 174 -0.87 7.22 -13.30
N ILE A 175 -0.37 6.52 -12.27
CA ILE A 175 1.08 6.37 -12.02
C ILE A 175 1.77 5.65 -13.19
N CYS A 176 1.20 4.55 -13.71
CA CYS A 176 1.72 3.86 -14.89
C CYS A 176 1.82 4.80 -16.11
N ALA A 177 0.74 5.54 -16.40
CA ALA A 177 0.71 6.52 -17.49
C ALA A 177 1.75 7.63 -17.29
N LEU A 178 1.96 8.09 -16.06
CA LEU A 178 2.95 9.10 -15.71
C LEU A 178 4.38 8.57 -15.99
N LEU A 179 4.72 7.38 -15.49
CA LEU A 179 6.03 6.77 -15.70
C LEU A 179 6.34 6.59 -17.20
N ILE A 180 5.37 6.11 -17.97
CA ILE A 180 5.51 6.00 -19.43
C ILE A 180 5.65 7.37 -20.08
N SER A 181 4.95 8.39 -19.60
CA SER A 181 5.04 9.73 -20.17
C SER A 181 6.40 10.38 -19.96
N GLU A 182 6.99 10.26 -18.77
CA GLU A 182 8.34 10.76 -18.49
C GLU A 182 9.39 10.00 -19.32
N THR A 183 9.24 8.68 -19.42
CA THR A 183 10.11 7.87 -20.26
C THR A 183 9.99 8.27 -21.73
N TRP A 184 8.77 8.44 -22.22
CA TRP A 184 8.49 8.86 -23.58
C TRP A 184 9.08 10.24 -23.88
N GLU A 185 8.93 11.20 -22.98
CA GLU A 185 9.50 12.55 -23.12
C GLU A 185 11.03 12.50 -23.24
N SER A 186 11.70 11.71 -22.39
CA SER A 186 13.16 11.56 -22.43
C SER A 186 13.70 11.01 -23.75
N PHE A 187 12.94 10.18 -24.48
CA PHE A 187 13.38 9.59 -25.74
C PHE A 187 12.86 10.32 -26.99
N GLN A 188 11.66 10.92 -26.89
CA GLN A 188 10.98 11.55 -28.03
C GLN A 188 11.08 13.08 -28.00
N GLY A 189 11.64 13.66 -26.94
CA GLY A 189 11.81 15.11 -26.73
C GLY A 189 10.50 15.87 -26.52
N ARG A 190 9.40 15.14 -26.28
CA ARG A 190 8.06 15.69 -26.04
C ARG A 190 7.19 14.67 -25.34
N TYR A 191 6.26 15.14 -24.51
CA TYR A 191 5.25 14.28 -23.91
C TYR A 191 4.34 13.61 -24.95
N PRO A 192 3.82 12.41 -24.66
CA PRO A 192 2.93 11.71 -25.57
C PRO A 192 1.60 12.48 -25.70
N PRO A 193 1.08 12.67 -26.92
CA PRO A 193 -0.28 13.16 -27.12
C PRO A 193 -1.31 12.22 -26.43
N VAL A 194 -2.42 12.78 -25.94
CA VAL A 194 -3.47 12.04 -25.22
C VAL A 194 -4.06 10.85 -26.02
N GLY A 195 -3.96 10.87 -27.35
CA GLY A 195 -4.38 9.78 -28.24
C GLY A 195 -3.22 8.99 -28.86
N SER A 196 -2.01 9.08 -28.32
CA SER A 196 -0.84 8.38 -28.84
C SER A 196 -0.99 6.87 -28.66
N ARG A 197 -1.15 6.17 -29.78
CA ARG A 197 -1.31 4.71 -29.77
C ARG A 197 -0.09 4.00 -29.19
N GLY A 198 1.12 4.39 -29.58
CA GLY A 198 2.36 3.76 -29.09
C GLY A 198 2.56 3.95 -27.58
N ALA A 199 2.26 5.14 -27.05
CA ALA A 199 2.35 5.38 -25.60
C ALA A 199 1.29 4.60 -24.82
N ALA A 200 0.05 4.52 -25.35
CA ALA A 200 -1.00 3.72 -24.75
C ALA A 200 -0.68 2.22 -24.79
N GLU A 201 -0.09 1.71 -25.88
CA GLU A 201 0.37 0.33 -25.97
C GLU A 201 1.51 0.05 -24.97
N ALA A 202 2.48 0.95 -24.83
CA ALA A 202 3.54 0.81 -23.83
C ALA A 202 3.00 0.79 -22.39
N ALA A 203 2.06 1.68 -22.07
CA ALA A 203 1.40 1.72 -20.76
C ALA A 203 0.53 0.49 -20.49
N GLU A 204 -0.22 0.02 -21.49
CA GLU A 204 -1.01 -1.20 -21.38
C GLU A 204 -0.11 -2.42 -21.18
N SER A 205 0.99 -2.54 -21.93
CA SER A 205 1.93 -3.64 -21.76
C SER A 205 2.58 -3.63 -20.38
N LEU A 206 3.03 -2.48 -19.88
CA LEU A 206 3.57 -2.36 -18.52
C LEU A 206 2.50 -2.71 -17.46
N TRP A 207 1.26 -2.26 -17.65
CA TRP A 207 0.13 -2.57 -16.78
C TRP A 207 -0.17 -4.07 -16.73
N GLN A 208 -0.27 -4.74 -17.89
CA GLN A 208 -0.55 -6.17 -17.98
C GLN A 208 0.56 -7.04 -17.37
N VAL A 209 1.80 -6.61 -17.51
CA VAL A 209 2.95 -7.26 -16.85
C VAL A 209 2.83 -7.07 -15.33
N SER A 210 2.44 -5.88 -14.87
CA SER A 210 2.28 -5.55 -13.44
C SER A 210 1.14 -6.32 -12.75
N VAL A 211 -0.04 -6.38 -13.38
CA VAL A 211 -1.28 -6.94 -12.78
C VAL A 211 -1.43 -8.45 -13.01
N GLY A 212 -0.89 -8.98 -14.11
CA GLY A 212 -1.24 -10.33 -14.58
C GLY A 212 -2.14 -10.28 -15.82
N ARG A 213 -1.84 -11.12 -16.82
CA ARG A 213 -2.61 -11.22 -18.09
C ARG A 213 -4.07 -11.69 -17.92
N ALA A 214 -4.52 -11.93 -16.68
CA ALA A 214 -5.89 -12.36 -16.37
C ALA A 214 -6.91 -11.20 -16.36
N SER A 215 -6.47 -9.95 -16.45
CA SER A 215 -7.40 -8.83 -16.65
C SER A 215 -7.96 -8.90 -18.09
N GLY A 216 -9.13 -9.53 -18.25
CA GLY A 216 -9.77 -9.88 -19.54
C GLY A 216 -10.23 -8.69 -20.40
N GLN A 217 -9.55 -7.56 -20.32
CA GLN A 217 -9.75 -6.38 -21.16
C GLN A 217 -8.63 -6.35 -22.20
N GLN A 218 -8.87 -6.95 -23.37
CA GLN A 218 -8.05 -6.75 -24.57
C GLN A 218 -8.92 -6.11 -25.67
N GLY A 219 -8.44 -5.03 -26.31
CA GLY A 219 -9.15 -4.37 -27.42
C GLY A 219 -8.77 -2.91 -27.63
N ALA A 220 -9.11 -2.36 -28.81
CA ALA A 220 -8.83 -0.97 -29.18
C ALA A 220 -9.51 0.06 -28.25
N ASP A 221 -10.60 -0.32 -27.60
CA ASP A 221 -11.31 0.54 -26.63
C ASP A 221 -10.53 0.73 -25.32
N ASN A 222 -9.63 -0.20 -24.96
CA ASN A 222 -8.77 -0.03 -23.78
C ASN A 222 -7.67 1.01 -24.03
N LEU A 223 -7.15 1.09 -25.25
CA LEU A 223 -6.17 2.12 -25.61
C LEU A 223 -6.75 3.53 -25.48
N LYS A 224 -8.06 3.70 -25.75
CA LYS A 224 -8.77 4.97 -25.51
C LYS A 224 -8.96 5.26 -24.02
N ALA A 225 -9.07 4.23 -23.17
CA ALA A 225 -9.21 4.43 -21.73
C ALA A 225 -7.97 5.08 -21.10
N TRP A 226 -6.78 4.87 -21.69
CA TRP A 226 -5.54 5.51 -21.25
C TRP A 226 -5.51 7.03 -21.42
N SER A 227 -6.30 7.58 -22.35
CA SER A 227 -6.36 9.04 -22.56
C SER A 227 -6.73 9.81 -21.29
N HIS A 228 -7.63 9.26 -20.46
CA HIS A 228 -7.97 9.86 -19.17
C HIS A 228 -6.75 9.90 -18.24
N HIS A 229 -6.06 8.77 -18.11
CA HIS A 229 -4.90 8.63 -17.22
C HIS A 229 -3.71 9.47 -17.67
N PHE A 230 -3.44 9.58 -18.97
CA PHE A 230 -2.41 10.49 -19.48
C PHE A 230 -2.74 11.95 -19.19
N ARG A 231 -4.01 12.36 -19.33
CA ARG A 231 -4.42 13.73 -18.98
C ARG A 231 -4.23 14.01 -17.49
N GLU A 232 -4.62 13.07 -16.64
CA GLU A 232 -4.48 13.18 -15.19
C GLU A 232 -3.00 13.17 -14.78
N ALA A 233 -2.17 12.34 -15.41
CA ALA A 233 -0.73 12.28 -15.20
C ALA A 233 -0.01 13.60 -15.55
N MET A 234 -0.61 14.42 -16.43
CA MET A 234 -0.13 15.75 -16.82
C MET A 234 -0.74 16.89 -15.98
N SER A 235 -1.63 16.59 -15.03
CA SER A 235 -2.26 17.59 -14.18
C SER A 235 -1.30 18.19 -13.14
N GLN A 236 -1.66 19.33 -12.55
CA GLN A 236 -0.85 19.98 -11.50
C GLN A 236 -0.63 19.09 -10.26
N PRO A 237 -1.63 18.35 -9.75
CA PRO A 237 -1.43 17.41 -8.63
C PRO A 237 -0.36 16.33 -8.89
N ALA A 238 -0.10 16.00 -10.16
CA ALA A 238 0.88 14.99 -10.54
C ALA A 238 2.31 15.54 -10.70
N GLU A 239 2.52 16.86 -10.66
CA GLU A 239 3.83 17.50 -10.93
C GLU A 239 4.92 17.01 -9.97
N THR A 240 4.63 16.93 -8.66
CA THR A 240 5.61 16.45 -7.67
C THR A 240 6.09 15.03 -8.00
N HIS A 241 5.17 14.15 -8.42
CA HIS A 241 5.50 12.79 -8.82
C HIS A 241 6.35 12.79 -10.10
N ARG A 242 6.00 13.60 -11.10
CA ARG A 242 6.79 13.74 -12.35
C ARG A 242 8.24 14.14 -12.07
N VAL A 243 8.44 15.18 -11.25
CA VAL A 243 9.79 15.67 -10.89
C VAL A 243 10.59 14.59 -10.17
N GLU A 244 9.97 13.88 -9.22
CA GLU A 244 10.63 12.79 -8.51
C GLU A 244 11.02 11.63 -9.43
N TYR A 245 10.10 11.16 -10.27
CA TYR A 245 10.39 10.05 -11.17
C TYR A 245 11.41 10.41 -12.25
N ARG A 246 11.38 11.63 -12.79
CA ARG A 246 12.41 12.11 -13.72
C ARG A 246 13.79 12.10 -13.07
N LYS A 247 13.90 12.59 -11.84
CA LYS A 247 15.17 12.57 -11.09
C LYS A 247 15.70 11.14 -10.90
N ILE A 248 14.83 10.18 -10.61
CA ILE A 248 15.23 8.76 -10.46
C ILE A 248 15.68 8.21 -11.81
N MET A 249 14.92 8.42 -12.88
CA MET A 249 15.27 8.00 -14.24
C MET A 249 16.61 8.57 -14.70
N ASP A 250 16.85 9.86 -14.48
CA ASP A 250 18.13 10.52 -14.83
C ASP A 250 19.30 9.95 -14.04
N SER A 251 19.05 9.58 -12.77
CA SER A 251 20.06 8.94 -11.91
C SER A 251 20.43 7.55 -12.42
N GLU A 252 19.43 6.75 -12.82
CA GLU A 252 19.63 5.43 -13.43
C GLU A 252 20.41 5.55 -14.74
N ARG A 253 20.00 6.45 -15.62
CA ARG A 253 20.71 6.73 -16.87
C ARG A 253 22.18 7.10 -16.63
N SER A 254 22.44 8.04 -15.71
CA SER A 254 23.78 8.51 -15.39
C SER A 254 24.68 7.39 -14.84
N PHE A 255 24.14 6.53 -13.98
CA PHE A 255 24.86 5.40 -13.42
C PHE A 255 25.34 4.44 -14.53
N TRP A 256 24.48 4.13 -15.49
CA TRP A 256 24.79 3.24 -16.61
C TRP A 256 25.77 3.85 -17.61
N GLU A 257 25.64 5.14 -17.90
CA GLU A 257 26.59 5.86 -18.76
C GLU A 257 28.01 5.81 -18.15
N GLN A 258 28.15 6.01 -16.83
CA GLN A 258 29.43 5.95 -16.13
C GLN A 258 30.04 4.54 -16.09
N THR A 259 29.22 3.50 -15.82
CA THR A 259 29.70 2.11 -15.80
C THR A 259 30.12 1.64 -17.19
N THR A 260 29.37 2.00 -18.24
CA THR A 260 29.72 1.64 -19.63
C THR A 260 31.04 2.29 -20.07
N ILE A 261 31.31 3.53 -19.63
CA ILE A 261 32.60 4.20 -19.88
C ILE A 261 33.74 3.49 -19.13
N GLY A 262 33.53 3.12 -17.87
CA GLY A 262 34.50 2.39 -17.06
C GLY A 262 34.87 1.04 -17.67
N GLU A 263 33.89 0.26 -18.16
CA GLU A 263 34.15 -1.02 -18.81
C GLU A 263 34.91 -0.91 -20.13
N LYS A 264 34.62 0.12 -20.93
CA LYS A 264 35.36 0.40 -22.17
C LYS A 264 36.82 0.78 -21.88
N PHE A 265 37.06 1.55 -20.83
CA PHE A 265 38.41 1.93 -20.41
C PHE A 265 39.24 0.73 -19.93
N VAL A 266 38.63 -0.17 -19.15
CA VAL A 266 39.29 -1.40 -18.67
C VAL A 266 39.57 -2.39 -19.81
N LYS A 267 38.68 -2.49 -20.81
CA LYS A 267 38.91 -3.35 -21.99
C LYS A 267 39.95 -2.77 -22.94
N GLY A 268 40.01 -1.45 -23.11
CA GLY A 268 41.04 -0.78 -23.92
C GLY A 268 42.46 -0.96 -23.39
N ASN A 269 42.64 -0.96 -22.05
CA ASN A 269 43.96 -1.15 -21.43
C ASN A 269 44.45 -2.62 -21.39
N LYS A 270 43.61 -3.59 -21.75
CA LYS A 270 44.02 -5.01 -21.84
C LYS A 270 44.46 -5.44 -23.25
N SER A 271 44.45 -4.51 -24.20
CA SER A 271 44.82 -4.75 -25.60
C SER A 271 46.07 -3.98 -26.04
N SER A 272 46.89 -3.53 -25.09
CA SER A 272 48.20 -2.90 -25.31
C SER A 272 49.29 -3.69 -24.61
#